data_AF-A0A8T5ELL3-F1
#
_entry.id   AF-A0A8T5ELL3-F1
#
_cell.length_a   1.000
_cell.length_b   1.000
_cell.length_c   1.000
_cell.angle_alpha   90.00
_cell.angle_beta   90.00
_cell.angle_gamma   90.00
#
_symmetry.space_group_name_H-M   'P 1'
#
loop_
_entity.id
_entity.type
_entity.pdbx_description
1 polymer ?
#
loop_
_entity_poly.entity_id
_entity_poly.type
_entity_poly.pdbx_seq_one_letter_code
_entity_poly.pdbx_strand_id
1 'polypeptide(L)'
;MGNIHKLMLTWQSWKPIWRKREKWNGWFFPLAIIILVSIFIGIPYWTINLLMNKRDSSFLDLTTPLDTSIPFVAWMIIPYLFLYLFYPAGSFLAPRTDRGRREAIALLQSLLLASWATFMIFIIFPTEITLRQQIPLDIRMGEGVWGWVYGSSLHKVDYPWNAWPSLHITHSVLIGLTIEHWWKQRGHQVEPKQQDSSARLSEKALFIRITLLRFMWVMLALSTLFTKQHYIFDFITGLAVGLLAWNYILKPSLHWAATVEAIEYTAKWDE
;
A
#
# COMPACT_ATOMS: atom_id res chain seq x y z
N MET A 1 -6.58 -12.23 23.83
CA MET A 1 -7.28 -11.24 22.99
C MET A 1 -6.95 -9.77 23.31
N GLY A 2 -6.50 -9.41 24.52
CA GLY A 2 -6.21 -8.00 24.88
C GLY A 2 -5.08 -7.28 24.11
N ASN A 3 -4.05 -7.99 23.61
CA ASN A 3 -2.94 -7.36 22.88
C ASN A 3 -3.28 -7.02 21.41
N ILE A 4 -4.11 -7.84 20.76
CA ILE A 4 -4.57 -7.59 19.39
C ILE A 4 -5.48 -6.36 19.35
N HIS A 5 -6.32 -6.20 20.37
CA HIS A 5 -7.19 -5.03 20.48
C HIS A 5 -6.40 -3.71 20.50
N LYS A 6 -5.26 -3.65 21.20
CA LYS A 6 -4.38 -2.46 21.19
C LYS A 6 -3.79 -2.12 19.82
N LEU A 7 -3.52 -3.12 18.98
CA LEU A 7 -3.04 -2.90 17.61
C LEU A 7 -4.13 -2.31 16.72
N MET A 8 -5.41 -2.58 17.05
CA MET A 8 -6.56 -2.10 16.29
C MET A 8 -6.95 -0.65 16.62
N LEU A 9 -6.55 -0.14 17.80
CA LEU A 9 -6.85 1.22 18.24
C LEU A 9 -5.95 2.26 17.56
N THR A 10 -6.46 3.48 17.40
CA THR A 10 -5.64 4.63 16.99
C THR A 10 -4.56 4.89 18.04
N TRP A 11 -3.29 4.76 17.65
CA TRP A 11 -2.16 4.91 18.58
C TRP A 11 -2.04 6.34 19.12
N GLN A 12 -1.62 6.49 20.39
CA GLN A 12 -1.46 7.80 21.05
C GLN A 12 -0.43 8.72 20.36
N SER A 13 0.53 8.14 19.62
CA SER A 13 1.51 8.90 18.82
C SER A 13 0.89 9.77 17.73
N TRP A 14 -0.39 9.55 17.39
CA TRP A 14 -1.13 10.38 16.44
C TRP A 14 -1.64 11.69 17.03
N LYS A 15 -1.69 11.84 18.36
CA LYS A 15 -2.22 13.03 19.05
C LYS A 15 -1.65 14.37 18.51
N PRO A 16 -0.33 14.53 18.26
CA PRO A 16 0.21 15.78 17.72
C PRO A 16 -0.27 16.13 16.31
N ILE A 17 -0.50 15.13 15.45
CA ILE A 17 -0.99 15.31 14.08
C ILE A 17 -2.49 15.56 14.11
N TRP A 18 -3.22 14.81 14.95
CA TRP A 18 -4.66 14.96 15.15
C TRP A 18 -5.06 16.37 15.59
N ARG A 19 -4.35 16.94 16.56
CA ARG A 19 -4.58 18.33 17.02
C ARG A 19 -4.42 19.37 15.91
N LYS A 20 -3.67 19.06 14.86
CA LYS A 20 -3.44 19.94 13.70
C LYS A 20 -4.27 19.52 12.48
N ARG A 21 -5.24 18.60 12.64
CA ARG A 21 -5.97 18.00 11.51
C ARG A 21 -6.77 18.98 10.65
N GLU A 22 -7.16 20.12 11.22
CA GLU A 22 -7.86 21.19 10.48
C GLU A 22 -6.92 22.25 9.87
N LYS A 23 -5.61 22.15 10.14
CA LYS A 23 -4.62 23.07 9.59
C LYS A 23 -4.66 23.04 8.06
N TRP A 24 -4.58 24.22 7.46
CA TRP A 24 -4.68 24.44 6.01
C TRP A 24 -5.97 23.86 5.43
N ASN A 25 -7.12 24.16 6.05
CA ASN A 25 -8.43 23.67 5.60
C ASN A 25 -8.46 22.13 5.47
N GLY A 26 -7.85 21.45 6.45
CA GLY A 26 -7.75 20.00 6.49
C GLY A 26 -6.65 19.37 5.64
N TRP A 27 -5.93 20.12 4.81
CA TRP A 27 -4.91 19.57 3.89
C TRP A 27 -3.61 19.15 4.59
N PHE A 28 -3.33 19.67 5.79
CA PHE A 28 -2.16 19.23 6.56
C PHE A 28 -2.18 17.73 6.87
N PHE A 29 -3.35 17.18 7.21
CA PHE A 29 -3.48 15.79 7.66
C PHE A 29 -3.07 14.75 6.59
N PRO A 30 -3.62 14.78 5.36
CA PRO A 30 -3.21 13.83 4.32
C PRO A 30 -1.74 14.01 3.91
N LEU A 31 -1.21 15.24 3.93
CA LEU A 31 0.21 15.49 3.69
C LEU A 31 1.09 14.85 4.78
N ALA A 32 0.69 14.99 6.05
CA ALA A 32 1.38 14.36 7.17
C ALA A 32 1.42 12.83 7.04
N ILE A 33 0.31 12.20 6.62
CA ILE A 33 0.29 10.74 6.36
C ILE A 33 1.31 10.34 5.30
N ILE A 34 1.38 11.06 4.17
CA ILE A 34 2.35 10.74 3.11
C ILE A 34 3.80 10.91 3.58
N ILE A 35 4.08 11.96 4.34
CA ILE A 35 5.40 12.16 4.96
C ILE A 35 5.74 10.99 5.88
N LEU A 36 4.79 10.54 6.72
CA LEU A 36 5.00 9.41 7.61
C LEU A 36 5.20 8.09 6.86
N VAL A 37 4.45 7.83 5.77
CA VAL A 37 4.70 6.67 4.89
C VAL A 37 6.13 6.70 4.36
N SER A 38 6.59 7.83 3.84
CA SER A 38 7.94 7.97 3.32
C SER A 38 9.00 7.74 4.40
N ILE A 39 8.82 8.30 5.60
CA ILE A 39 9.79 8.19 6.70
C ILE A 39 9.83 6.78 7.29
N PHE A 40 8.67 6.15 7.54
CA PHE A 40 8.58 4.91 8.31
C PHE A 40 8.44 3.64 7.45
N ILE A 41 8.23 3.78 6.14
CA ILE A 41 8.17 2.67 5.18
C ILE A 41 9.21 2.88 4.08
N GLY A 42 9.19 4.03 3.40
CA GLY A 42 10.07 4.31 2.27
C GLY A 42 11.56 4.27 2.62
N ILE A 43 11.98 5.04 3.62
CA ILE A 43 13.39 5.09 4.06
C ILE A 43 13.86 3.73 4.61
N PRO A 44 13.12 3.04 5.50
CA PRO A 44 13.49 1.70 5.95
C PRO A 44 13.60 0.68 4.82
N TYR A 45 12.64 0.66 3.88
CA TYR A 45 12.71 -0.24 2.72
C TYR A 45 14.00 -0.02 1.94
N TRP A 46 14.29 1.23 1.59
CA TRP A 46 15.50 1.59 0.86
C TRP A 46 16.78 1.21 1.61
N THR A 47 16.81 1.46 2.92
CA THR A 47 17.95 1.11 3.78
C THR A 47 18.16 -0.40 3.84
N ILE A 48 17.09 -1.19 4.01
CA ILE A 48 17.15 -2.65 4.01
C ILE A 48 17.60 -3.16 2.64
N ASN A 49 17.09 -2.58 1.56
CA ASN A 49 17.48 -2.95 0.20
C ASN A 49 18.99 -2.72 -0.04
N LEU A 50 19.54 -1.61 0.44
CA LEU A 50 20.99 -1.37 0.43
C LEU A 50 21.77 -2.37 1.29
N LEU A 51 21.27 -2.68 2.49
CA LEU A 51 21.91 -3.63 3.40
C LEU A 51 21.93 -5.04 2.80
N MET A 52 20.81 -5.50 2.23
CA MET A 52 20.72 -6.82 1.60
C MET A 52 21.56 -6.88 0.33
N ASN A 53 21.65 -5.78 -0.43
CA ASN A 53 22.57 -5.70 -1.56
C ASN A 53 24.04 -5.81 -1.16
N LYS A 54 24.43 -5.26 -0.01
CA LYS A 54 25.79 -5.44 0.53
C LYS A 54 26.04 -6.85 1.06
N ARG A 55 24.98 -7.52 1.54
CA ARG A 55 25.06 -8.90 2.03
C ARG A 55 25.25 -9.89 0.89
N ASP A 56 24.72 -9.59 -0.30
CA ASP A 56 24.94 -10.34 -1.55
C ASP A 56 24.71 -11.85 -1.39
N SER A 57 23.58 -12.21 -0.77
CA SER A 57 23.20 -13.60 -0.57
C SER A 57 21.68 -13.75 -0.60
N SER A 58 21.24 -14.86 -1.20
CA SER A 58 19.85 -15.31 -1.16
C SER A 58 19.73 -16.49 -0.21
N PHE A 59 18.62 -16.55 0.52
CA PHE A 59 18.27 -17.68 1.37
C PHE A 59 17.88 -18.90 0.53
N LEU A 60 17.03 -18.69 -0.49
CA LEU A 60 16.54 -19.73 -1.39
C LEU A 60 16.34 -19.16 -2.80
N ASP A 61 16.45 -20.02 -3.80
CA ASP A 61 15.93 -19.75 -5.15
C ASP A 61 14.48 -20.27 -5.21
N LEU A 62 13.56 -19.34 -5.49
CA LEU A 62 12.12 -19.61 -5.54
C LEU A 62 11.61 -19.77 -6.98
N THR A 63 12.51 -19.79 -7.97
CA THR A 63 12.17 -19.90 -9.38
C THR A 63 11.42 -21.19 -9.69
N THR A 64 10.25 -21.06 -10.31
CA THR A 64 9.49 -22.20 -10.84
C THR A 64 9.43 -22.18 -12.38
N PRO A 65 9.08 -23.30 -13.05
CA PRO A 65 8.84 -23.31 -14.50
C PRO A 65 7.74 -22.32 -14.95
N LEU A 66 6.78 -22.03 -14.06
CA LEU A 66 5.73 -21.06 -14.38
C LEU A 66 6.29 -19.64 -14.39
N ASP A 67 7.18 -19.29 -13.45
CA ASP A 67 7.84 -17.97 -13.39
C ASP A 67 8.67 -17.68 -14.64
N THR A 68 9.40 -18.70 -15.12
CA THR A 68 10.25 -18.57 -16.32
C THR A 68 9.44 -18.50 -17.61
N SER A 69 8.21 -19.02 -17.61
CA SER A 69 7.30 -18.97 -18.77
C SER A 69 6.62 -17.61 -18.98
N ILE A 70 6.51 -16.79 -17.93
CA ILE A 70 5.93 -15.44 -18.04
C ILE A 70 6.91 -14.57 -18.83
N PRO A 71 6.53 -13.91 -19.93
CA PRO A 71 7.47 -13.08 -20.68
C PRO A 71 7.73 -11.74 -19.96
N PHE A 72 8.91 -11.16 -20.18
CA PHE A 72 9.15 -9.76 -19.84
C PHE A 72 8.37 -8.85 -20.82
N VAL A 73 7.63 -7.86 -20.29
CA VAL A 73 6.87 -6.90 -21.09
C VAL A 73 7.17 -5.48 -20.62
N ALA A 74 7.97 -4.74 -21.38
CA ALA A 74 8.54 -3.48 -20.94
C ALA A 74 7.51 -2.45 -20.45
N TRP A 75 6.39 -2.27 -21.18
CA TRP A 75 5.37 -1.26 -20.83
C TRP A 75 4.62 -1.56 -19.53
N MET A 76 4.70 -2.80 -19.01
CA MET A 76 4.10 -3.15 -17.71
C MET A 76 4.73 -2.38 -16.54
N ILE A 77 5.84 -1.67 -16.76
CA ILE A 77 6.32 -0.69 -15.77
C ILE A 77 5.30 0.39 -15.45
N ILE A 78 4.43 0.77 -16.40
CA ILE A 78 3.42 1.82 -16.19
C ILE A 78 2.44 1.42 -15.08
N PRO A 79 1.71 0.28 -15.18
CA PRO A 79 0.85 -0.18 -14.09
C PRO A 79 1.64 -0.54 -12.82
N TYR A 80 2.90 -0.98 -12.93
CA TYR A 80 3.75 -1.22 -11.76
C TYR A 80 3.97 0.08 -10.95
N LEU A 81 4.23 1.20 -11.62
CA LEU A 81 4.41 2.48 -10.95
C LEU A 81 3.11 3.04 -10.32
N PHE A 82 1.94 2.46 -10.60
CA PHE A 82 0.69 2.90 -9.98
C PHE A 82 0.69 2.73 -8.46
N LEU A 83 1.54 1.88 -7.86
CA LEU A 83 1.67 1.84 -6.41
C LEU A 83 2.01 3.23 -5.83
N TYR A 84 2.85 4.00 -6.52
CA TYR A 84 3.19 5.37 -6.11
C TYR A 84 2.01 6.35 -6.24
N LEU A 85 0.97 6.00 -7.00
CA LEU A 85 -0.32 6.70 -7.02
C LEU A 85 -1.29 6.17 -5.96
N PHE A 86 -1.19 4.89 -5.60
CA PHE A 86 -2.02 4.29 -4.54
C PHE A 86 -1.70 4.92 -3.18
N TYR A 87 -0.43 5.17 -2.83
CA TYR A 87 -0.10 5.84 -1.56
C TYR A 87 -0.80 7.21 -1.38
N PRO A 88 -0.68 8.19 -2.29
CA PRO A 88 -1.43 9.43 -2.20
C PRO A 88 -2.94 9.19 -2.28
N ALA A 89 -3.44 8.27 -3.10
CA ALA A 89 -4.87 7.94 -3.12
C ALA A 89 -5.38 7.47 -1.75
N GLY A 90 -4.63 6.61 -1.06
CA GLY A 90 -4.90 6.12 0.30
C GLY A 90 -4.80 7.19 1.39
N SER A 91 -4.41 8.42 1.06
CA SER A 91 -4.39 9.56 1.99
C SER A 91 -5.41 10.63 1.58
N PHE A 92 -5.38 11.07 0.31
CA PHE A 92 -6.19 12.18 -0.18
C PHE A 92 -7.64 11.82 -0.51
N LEU A 93 -7.96 10.54 -0.74
CA LEU A 93 -9.36 10.10 -0.95
C LEU A 93 -10.10 9.81 0.36
N ALA A 94 -9.40 9.78 1.49
CA ALA A 94 -10.02 9.61 2.80
C ALA A 94 -11.08 10.71 3.01
N PRO A 95 -12.27 10.39 3.58
CA PRO A 95 -13.24 11.41 3.94
C PRO A 95 -12.61 12.45 4.87
N ARG A 96 -12.88 13.74 4.64
CA ARG A 96 -12.33 14.84 5.46
C ARG A 96 -13.07 15.06 6.78
N THR A 97 -13.67 14.02 7.30
CA THR A 97 -14.33 14.00 8.60
C THR A 97 -13.39 13.35 9.62
N ASP A 98 -13.62 13.56 10.91
CA ASP A 98 -12.83 12.91 11.95
C ASP A 98 -12.90 11.38 11.87
N ARG A 99 -14.03 10.82 11.42
CA ARG A 99 -14.13 9.40 11.08
C ARG A 99 -13.16 9.02 9.97
N GLY A 100 -13.19 9.70 8.82
CA GLY A 100 -12.30 9.39 7.71
C GLY A 100 -10.81 9.57 8.06
N ARG A 101 -10.49 10.51 8.93
CA ARG A 101 -9.14 10.69 9.49
C ARG A 101 -8.72 9.51 10.37
N ARG A 102 -9.59 9.00 11.25
CA ARG A 102 -9.33 7.77 12.02
C ARG A 102 -9.14 6.56 11.11
N GLU A 103 -9.95 6.43 10.06
CA GLU A 103 -9.84 5.36 9.07
C GLU A 103 -8.52 5.45 8.26
N ALA A 104 -8.09 6.65 7.88
CA ALA A 104 -6.79 6.87 7.24
C ALA A 104 -5.61 6.55 8.17
N ILE A 105 -5.74 6.85 9.46
CA ILE A 105 -4.77 6.42 10.49
C ILE A 105 -4.72 4.89 10.58
N ALA A 106 -5.88 4.23 10.62
CA ALA A 106 -5.96 2.77 10.65
C ALA A 106 -5.26 2.13 9.44
N LEU A 107 -5.45 2.71 8.24
CA LEU A 107 -4.72 2.28 7.04
C LEU A 107 -3.21 2.44 7.22
N LEU A 108 -2.71 3.61 7.65
CA LEU A 108 -1.26 3.79 7.83
C LEU A 108 -0.69 2.82 8.88
N GLN A 109 -1.35 2.66 10.03
CA GLN A 109 -0.91 1.70 11.06
C GLN A 109 -0.84 0.27 10.50
N SER A 110 -1.81 -0.13 9.69
CA SER A 110 -1.83 -1.46 9.07
C SER A 110 -0.70 -1.63 8.05
N LEU A 111 -0.45 -0.60 7.23
CA LEU A 111 0.69 -0.59 6.30
C LEU A 111 2.02 -0.67 7.06
N LEU A 112 2.17 0.06 8.17
CA LEU A 112 3.37 0.01 9.02
C LEU A 112 3.59 -1.38 9.60
N LEU A 113 2.57 -1.97 10.23
CA LEU A 113 2.68 -3.31 10.82
C LEU A 113 3.03 -4.37 9.77
N ALA A 114 2.36 -4.34 8.61
CA ALA A 114 2.65 -5.28 7.51
C ALA A 114 4.07 -5.05 6.92
N SER A 115 4.49 -3.79 6.77
CA SER A 115 5.83 -3.42 6.29
C SER A 115 6.90 -3.96 7.21
N TRP A 116 6.83 -3.66 8.51
CA TRP A 116 7.86 -4.04 9.46
C TRP A 116 7.92 -5.56 9.67
N ALA A 117 6.78 -6.26 9.64
CA ALA A 117 6.78 -7.72 9.63
C ALA A 117 7.51 -8.28 8.40
N THR A 118 7.25 -7.70 7.22
CA THR A 118 7.90 -8.09 5.96
C THR A 118 9.38 -7.73 5.92
N PHE A 119 9.76 -6.57 6.47
CA PHE A 119 11.16 -6.15 6.60
C PHE A 119 11.98 -7.13 7.44
N MET A 120 11.40 -7.68 8.51
CA MET A 120 12.06 -8.73 9.28
C MET A 120 12.30 -9.98 8.42
N ILE A 121 11.36 -10.34 7.55
CA ILE A 121 11.53 -11.46 6.61
C ILE A 121 12.63 -11.14 5.61
N PHE A 122 12.66 -9.95 5.00
CA PHE A 122 13.73 -9.55 4.08
C PHE A 122 15.13 -9.64 4.71
N ILE A 123 15.25 -9.29 5.99
CA ILE A 123 16.53 -9.33 6.70
C ILE A 123 16.94 -10.77 7.06
N ILE A 124 16.01 -11.58 7.55
CA ILE A 124 16.30 -12.94 8.02
C ILE A 124 16.44 -13.91 6.83
N PHE A 125 15.56 -13.78 5.83
CA PHE A 125 15.42 -14.63 4.65
C PHE A 125 15.49 -13.78 3.36
N PRO A 126 16.64 -13.14 3.06
CA PRO A 126 16.79 -12.36 1.83
C PRO A 126 16.49 -13.24 0.61
N THR A 127 15.80 -12.70 -0.38
CA THR A 127 15.34 -13.47 -1.55
C THR A 127 15.65 -12.69 -2.81
N GLU A 128 16.55 -13.24 -3.63
CA GLU A 128 16.97 -12.65 -4.89
C GLU A 128 15.97 -12.91 -6.03
N ILE A 129 15.59 -11.87 -6.79
CA ILE A 129 14.85 -11.99 -8.04
C ILE A 129 15.80 -12.22 -9.24
N THR A 130 16.17 -13.48 -9.48
CA THR A 130 17.08 -13.89 -10.56
C THR A 130 16.45 -13.74 -11.94
N LEU A 131 15.11 -13.73 -12.04
CA LEU A 131 14.37 -13.57 -13.29
C LEU A 131 14.72 -12.30 -14.07
N ARG A 132 15.31 -11.29 -13.41
CA ARG A 132 15.83 -10.09 -14.09
C ARG A 132 16.82 -10.43 -15.21
N GLN A 133 17.49 -11.59 -15.16
CA GLN A 133 18.36 -12.06 -16.24
C GLN A 133 17.62 -12.30 -17.58
N GLN A 134 16.31 -12.55 -17.55
CA GLN A 134 15.46 -12.71 -18.74
C GLN A 134 15.11 -11.37 -19.41
N ILE A 135 15.44 -10.24 -18.79
CA ILE A 135 15.26 -8.92 -19.39
C ILE A 135 16.34 -8.73 -20.49
N PRO A 136 15.94 -8.24 -21.69
CA PRO A 136 16.87 -7.94 -22.78
C PRO A 136 18.10 -7.13 -22.31
N LEU A 137 19.26 -7.46 -22.87
CA LEU A 137 20.55 -6.92 -22.40
C LEU A 137 20.64 -5.41 -22.57
N ASP A 138 20.17 -4.88 -23.69
CA ASP A 138 20.05 -3.44 -23.99
C ASP A 138 19.24 -2.71 -22.90
N ILE A 139 18.10 -3.27 -22.50
CA ILE A 139 17.26 -2.71 -21.42
C ILE A 139 17.97 -2.79 -20.07
N ARG A 140 18.65 -3.90 -19.76
CA ARG A 140 19.44 -4.02 -18.52
C ARG A 140 20.63 -3.06 -18.48
N MET A 141 21.26 -2.80 -19.62
CA MET A 141 22.39 -1.86 -19.75
C MET A 141 21.96 -0.40 -19.76
N GLY A 142 20.65 -0.12 -19.87
CA GLY A 142 20.13 1.23 -19.78
C GLY A 142 19.88 1.91 -21.12
N GLU A 143 19.87 1.15 -22.22
CA GLU A 143 19.72 1.67 -23.58
C GLU A 143 18.26 1.95 -23.95
N GLY A 144 18.02 3.07 -24.64
CA GLY A 144 16.68 3.50 -25.04
C GLY A 144 15.77 3.91 -23.87
N VAL A 145 14.50 4.19 -24.19
CA VAL A 145 13.52 4.65 -23.18
C VAL A 145 13.30 3.59 -22.11
N TRP A 146 13.11 2.32 -22.52
CA TRP A 146 12.88 1.23 -21.58
C TRP A 146 14.12 0.92 -20.74
N GLY A 147 15.32 0.96 -21.33
CA GLY A 147 16.54 0.80 -20.55
C GLY A 147 16.75 1.93 -19.54
N TRP A 148 16.43 3.17 -19.91
CA TRP A 148 16.50 4.27 -18.94
C TRP A 148 15.60 4.02 -17.72
N VAL A 149 14.37 3.56 -17.94
CA VAL A 149 13.41 3.28 -16.86
C VAL A 149 13.83 2.08 -16.01
N TYR A 150 14.20 0.96 -16.62
CA TYR A 150 14.56 -0.26 -15.90
C TYR A 150 16.02 -0.25 -15.42
N GLY A 151 16.98 -0.29 -16.35
CA GLY A 151 18.40 -0.44 -16.04
C GLY A 151 19.02 0.81 -15.41
N SER A 152 18.70 2.00 -15.90
CA SER A 152 19.32 3.24 -15.39
C SER A 152 18.60 3.86 -14.20
N SER A 153 17.38 3.43 -13.88
CA SER A 153 16.57 4.00 -12.80
C SER A 153 16.15 2.93 -11.79
N LEU A 154 15.12 2.12 -12.12
CA LEU A 154 14.51 1.17 -11.18
C LEU A 154 15.55 0.24 -10.54
N HIS A 155 16.37 -0.45 -11.35
CA HIS A 155 17.32 -1.46 -10.85
C HIS A 155 18.53 -0.88 -10.13
N LYS A 156 18.77 0.45 -10.19
CA LYS A 156 19.83 1.12 -9.41
C LYS A 156 19.36 1.52 -8.01
N VAL A 157 18.05 1.65 -7.83
CA VAL A 157 17.43 2.06 -6.55
C VAL A 157 16.83 0.85 -5.84
N ASP A 158 16.31 -0.11 -6.59
CA ASP A 158 15.64 -1.31 -6.12
C ASP A 158 16.43 -2.56 -6.52
N TYR A 159 17.40 -2.92 -5.68
CA TYR A 159 18.23 -4.11 -5.82
C TYR A 159 17.40 -5.39 -5.67
N PRO A 160 17.83 -6.52 -6.25
CA PRO A 160 16.98 -7.70 -6.41
C PRO A 160 16.72 -8.51 -5.14
N TRP A 161 17.16 -8.08 -3.96
CA TRP A 161 17.29 -8.94 -2.76
C TRP A 161 16.08 -9.00 -1.82
N ASN A 162 15.08 -8.14 -2.03
CA ASN A 162 13.93 -7.97 -1.13
C ASN A 162 12.62 -8.44 -1.78
N ALA A 163 12.63 -9.57 -2.48
CA ALA A 163 11.49 -9.99 -3.29
C ALA A 163 10.33 -10.58 -2.44
N TRP A 164 10.64 -11.37 -1.41
CA TRP A 164 9.65 -12.16 -0.68
C TRP A 164 9.38 -11.72 0.76
N PRO A 165 8.11 -11.52 1.18
CA PRO A 165 6.88 -11.42 0.37
C PRO A 165 6.74 -10.07 -0.33
N SER A 166 5.89 -9.99 -1.37
CA SER A 166 5.72 -8.74 -2.13
C SER A 166 4.99 -7.66 -1.34
N LEU A 167 5.74 -6.62 -0.92
CA LEU A 167 5.17 -5.39 -0.36
C LEU A 167 4.32 -4.62 -1.37
N HIS A 168 4.67 -4.72 -2.65
CA HIS A 168 3.96 -4.07 -3.73
C HIS A 168 2.49 -4.54 -3.80
N ILE A 169 2.29 -5.85 -3.65
CA ILE A 169 0.96 -6.47 -3.57
C ILE A 169 0.29 -6.18 -2.21
N THR A 170 1.03 -6.36 -1.12
CA THR A 170 0.52 -6.15 0.25
C THR A 170 -0.06 -4.75 0.44
N HIS A 171 0.67 -3.71 0.01
CA HIS A 171 0.23 -2.32 0.18
C HIS A 171 -0.88 -1.94 -0.78
N SER A 172 -0.75 -2.32 -2.06
CA SER A 172 -1.76 -1.97 -3.07
C SER A 172 -3.13 -2.57 -2.75
N VAL A 173 -3.19 -3.81 -2.23
CA VAL A 173 -4.46 -4.44 -1.85
C VAL A 173 -5.08 -3.80 -0.61
N LEU A 174 -4.29 -3.48 0.43
CA LEU A 174 -4.77 -2.80 1.63
C LEU A 174 -5.32 -1.41 1.30
N ILE A 175 -4.61 -0.64 0.48
CA ILE A 175 -5.05 0.68 0.03
C ILE A 175 -6.30 0.56 -0.84
N GLY A 176 -6.33 -0.34 -1.82
CA GLY A 176 -7.46 -0.53 -2.72
C GLY A 176 -8.74 -0.93 -1.98
N LEU A 177 -8.66 -1.88 -1.06
CA LEU A 177 -9.79 -2.30 -0.23
C LEU A 177 -10.31 -1.16 0.68
N THR A 178 -9.40 -0.32 1.17
CA THR A 178 -9.78 0.85 2.00
C THR A 178 -10.48 1.94 1.18
N ILE A 179 -9.99 2.23 -0.03
CA ILE A 179 -10.65 3.18 -0.93
C ILE A 179 -12.05 2.65 -1.33
N GLU A 180 -12.16 1.36 -1.65
CA GLU A 180 -13.44 0.71 -1.92
C GLU A 180 -14.39 0.83 -0.72
N HIS A 181 -13.89 0.61 0.50
CA HIS A 181 -14.65 0.80 1.74
C HIS A 181 -15.20 2.22 1.88
N TRP A 182 -14.37 3.24 1.67
CA TRP A 182 -14.80 4.64 1.73
C TRP A 182 -15.88 4.96 0.70
N TRP A 183 -15.72 4.50 -0.54
CA TRP A 183 -16.71 4.78 -1.59
C TRP A 183 -18.04 4.08 -1.32
N LYS A 184 -18.04 2.86 -0.81
CA LYS A 184 -19.28 2.16 -0.40
C LYS A 184 -19.97 2.87 0.76
N GLN A 185 -19.21 3.36 1.74
CA GLN A 185 -19.79 4.06 2.89
C GLN A 185 -20.35 5.44 2.53
N ARG A 186 -19.74 6.16 1.57
CA ARG A 186 -20.28 7.43 1.05
C ARG A 186 -21.66 7.27 0.40
N GLY A 187 -22.04 6.07 -0.05
CA GLY A 187 -23.41 5.76 -0.49
C GLY A 187 -24.46 5.75 0.64
N HIS A 188 -24.02 5.72 1.91
CA HIS A 188 -24.87 5.57 3.10
C HIS A 188 -24.71 6.68 4.17
N GLN A 189 -23.75 7.61 4.01
CA GLN A 189 -23.47 8.67 5.00
C GLN A 189 -24.12 10.03 4.68
N VAL A 190 -25.43 10.07 4.46
CA VAL A 190 -26.15 11.35 4.55
C VAL A 190 -27.01 11.32 5.80
N GLU A 191 -26.56 12.05 6.83
CA GLU A 191 -27.47 12.45 7.91
C GLU A 191 -28.64 13.25 7.31
N PRO A 192 -29.89 13.06 7.78
CA PRO A 192 -31.08 13.52 7.07
C PRO A 192 -31.31 15.04 7.02
N LYS A 193 -30.38 15.88 7.49
CA LYS A 193 -30.68 17.29 7.80
C LYS A 193 -30.20 18.35 6.81
N GLN A 194 -29.48 18.00 5.75
CA GLN A 194 -29.14 18.95 4.68
C GLN A 194 -29.12 18.23 3.33
N GLN A 195 -30.31 17.90 2.86
CA GLN A 195 -30.51 17.20 1.60
C GLN A 195 -30.53 18.20 0.45
N ASP A 196 -29.33 18.57 -0.01
CA ASP A 196 -29.16 19.00 -1.39
C ASP A 196 -28.93 17.72 -2.22
N SER A 197 -29.88 17.40 -3.08
CA SER A 197 -29.99 16.16 -3.89
C SER A 197 -28.83 15.89 -4.86
N SER A 198 -27.79 16.72 -4.87
CA SER A 198 -26.72 16.79 -5.88
C SER A 198 -25.48 15.92 -5.58
N ALA A 199 -25.31 15.41 -4.36
CA ALA A 199 -24.07 14.72 -3.94
C ALA A 199 -24.16 13.19 -3.85
N ARG A 200 -25.30 12.57 -4.19
CA ARG A 200 -25.42 11.09 -4.22
C ARG A 200 -24.80 10.59 -5.52
N LEU A 201 -23.62 9.96 -5.43
CA LEU A 201 -23.08 9.21 -6.56
C LEU A 201 -24.12 8.17 -6.98
N SER A 202 -24.57 8.23 -8.24
CA SER A 202 -25.43 7.19 -8.81
C SER A 202 -24.80 5.82 -8.56
N GLU A 203 -25.60 4.81 -8.24
CA GLU A 203 -25.13 3.42 -8.09
C GLU A 203 -24.30 2.96 -9.29
N LYS A 204 -24.66 3.43 -10.50
CA LYS A 204 -23.88 3.22 -11.73
C LYS A 204 -22.48 3.84 -11.63
N ALA A 205 -22.36 5.07 -11.14
CA ALA A 205 -21.07 5.74 -10.98
C ALA A 205 -20.20 5.07 -9.91
N LEU A 206 -20.80 4.61 -8.80
CA LEU A 206 -20.10 3.84 -7.77
C LEU A 206 -19.58 2.51 -8.33
N PHE A 207 -20.42 1.77 -9.06
CA PHE A 207 -20.04 0.52 -9.71
C PHE A 207 -18.88 0.72 -10.69
N ILE A 208 -18.95 1.74 -11.55
CA ILE A 208 -17.88 2.06 -12.50
C ILE A 208 -16.56 2.35 -11.76
N ARG A 209 -16.60 3.19 -10.71
CA ARG A 209 -15.40 3.55 -9.93
C ARG A 209 -14.75 2.33 -9.28
N ILE A 210 -15.54 1.48 -8.63
CA ILE A 210 -15.04 0.25 -8.00
C ILE A 210 -14.47 -0.71 -9.05
N THR A 211 -15.14 -0.86 -10.19
CA THR A 211 -14.67 -1.70 -11.29
C THR A 211 -13.33 -1.20 -11.84
N LEU A 212 -13.19 0.11 -12.06
CA LEU A 212 -11.94 0.71 -12.51
C LEU A 212 -10.82 0.54 -11.48
N LEU A 213 -11.08 0.77 -10.19
CA LEU A 213 -10.09 0.57 -9.13
C LEU A 213 -9.59 -0.87 -9.08
N ARG A 214 -10.50 -1.85 -9.17
CA ARG A 214 -10.14 -3.27 -9.19
C ARG A 214 -9.36 -3.62 -10.45
N PHE A 215 -9.76 -3.12 -11.61
CA PHE A 215 -9.02 -3.31 -12.86
C PHE A 215 -7.60 -2.74 -12.76
N MET A 216 -7.44 -1.51 -12.25
CA MET A 216 -6.13 -0.90 -12.01
C MET A 216 -5.28 -1.72 -11.04
N TRP A 217 -5.90 -2.24 -9.97
CA TRP A 217 -5.20 -3.11 -9.02
C TRP A 217 -4.76 -4.44 -9.67
N VAL A 218 -5.61 -5.07 -10.49
CA VAL A 218 -5.24 -6.30 -11.22
C VAL A 218 -4.08 -6.03 -12.19
N MET A 219 -4.11 -4.91 -12.92
CA MET A 219 -3.01 -4.51 -13.81
C MET A 219 -1.71 -4.29 -13.04
N LEU A 220 -1.76 -3.57 -11.92
CA LEU A 220 -0.62 -3.38 -11.02
C LEU A 220 -0.11 -4.72 -10.48
N ALA A 221 -1.01 -5.59 -10.03
CA ALA A 221 -0.71 -6.90 -9.50
C ALA A 221 0.03 -7.78 -10.53
N LEU A 222 -0.53 -7.93 -11.73
CA LEU A 222 0.09 -8.70 -12.80
C LEU A 222 1.41 -8.08 -13.26
N SER A 223 1.50 -6.75 -13.28
CA SER A 223 2.70 -6.05 -13.74
C SER A 223 3.95 -6.48 -12.98
N THR A 224 3.85 -6.80 -11.69
CA THR A 224 4.99 -7.27 -10.88
C THR A 224 5.69 -8.50 -11.46
N LEU A 225 4.92 -9.38 -12.11
CA LEU A 225 5.43 -10.59 -12.74
C LEU A 225 6.01 -10.28 -14.12
N PHE A 226 5.30 -9.50 -14.94
CA PHE A 226 5.74 -9.13 -16.29
C PHE A 226 6.93 -8.16 -16.32
N THR A 227 7.16 -7.40 -15.24
CA THR A 227 8.36 -6.57 -15.05
C THR A 227 9.54 -7.33 -14.46
N LYS A 228 9.37 -8.64 -14.18
CA LYS A 228 10.39 -9.51 -13.55
C LYS A 228 10.87 -8.98 -12.19
N GLN A 229 9.95 -8.41 -11.41
CA GLN A 229 10.24 -7.92 -10.06
C GLN A 229 9.87 -8.92 -8.95
N HIS A 230 8.97 -9.85 -9.23
CA HIS A 230 8.52 -10.85 -8.26
C HIS A 230 8.31 -12.22 -8.91
N TYR A 231 8.57 -13.27 -8.13
CA TYR A 231 8.06 -14.60 -8.41
C TYR A 231 6.57 -14.69 -8.06
N ILE A 232 5.89 -15.69 -8.61
CA ILE A 232 4.50 -16.02 -8.28
C ILE A 232 4.36 -16.35 -6.80
N PHE A 233 5.36 -16.98 -6.18
CA PHE A 233 5.35 -17.24 -4.74
C PHE A 233 5.34 -15.93 -3.92
N ASP A 234 6.17 -14.96 -4.29
CA ASP A 234 6.21 -13.64 -3.63
C ASP A 234 4.88 -12.91 -3.77
N PHE A 235 4.28 -13.02 -4.95
CA PHE A 235 2.97 -12.46 -5.27
C PHE A 235 1.88 -13.07 -4.38
N ILE A 236 1.78 -14.41 -4.33
CA ILE A 236 0.75 -15.13 -3.59
C ILE A 236 0.90 -14.86 -2.08
N THR A 237 2.13 -14.94 -1.57
CA THR A 237 2.39 -14.72 -0.14
C THR A 237 2.20 -13.25 0.24
N GLY A 238 2.57 -12.29 -0.62
CA GLY A 238 2.25 -10.87 -0.42
C GLY A 238 0.75 -10.60 -0.40
N LEU A 239 -0.02 -11.23 -1.30
CA LEU A 239 -1.48 -11.15 -1.27
C LEU A 239 -2.04 -11.75 0.03
N ALA A 240 -1.51 -12.89 0.47
CA ALA A 240 -1.91 -13.51 1.73
C ALA A 240 -1.64 -12.58 2.93
N VAL A 241 -0.44 -11.98 3.02
CA VAL A 241 -0.12 -10.99 4.06
C VAL A 241 -1.10 -9.82 4.03
N GLY A 242 -1.36 -9.26 2.85
CA GLY A 242 -2.32 -8.16 2.68
C GLY A 242 -3.74 -8.53 3.12
N LEU A 243 -4.23 -9.71 2.75
CA LEU A 243 -5.58 -10.17 3.12
C LEU A 243 -5.68 -10.54 4.61
N LEU A 244 -4.62 -11.08 5.22
CA LEU A 244 -4.56 -11.32 6.65
C LEU A 244 -4.57 -9.99 7.43
N ALA A 245 -3.73 -9.03 7.03
CA ALA A 245 -3.72 -7.69 7.62
C ALA A 245 -5.09 -7.00 7.43
N TRP A 246 -5.73 -7.15 6.27
CA TRP A 246 -7.08 -6.64 6.03
C TRP A 246 -8.09 -7.23 7.02
N ASN A 247 -8.17 -8.55 7.12
CA ASN A 247 -9.22 -9.21 7.90
C ASN A 247 -9.01 -9.09 9.42
N TYR A 248 -7.77 -9.12 9.89
CA TYR A 248 -7.46 -9.20 11.32
C TYR A 248 -6.99 -7.88 11.94
N ILE A 249 -6.62 -6.88 11.15
CA ILE A 249 -6.16 -5.58 11.65
C ILE A 249 -7.02 -4.46 11.06
N LEU A 250 -6.93 -4.24 9.75
CA LEU A 250 -7.46 -3.03 9.13
C LEU A 250 -8.99 -2.97 9.15
N LYS A 251 -9.68 -4.01 8.68
CA LYS A 251 -11.15 -4.03 8.66
C LYS A 251 -11.75 -3.87 10.07
N PRO A 252 -11.29 -4.60 11.10
CA PRO A 252 -11.68 -4.32 12.49
C PRO A 252 -11.40 -2.88 12.94
N SER A 253 -10.23 -2.31 12.63
CA SER A 253 -9.90 -0.91 12.94
C SER A 253 -10.82 0.10 12.25
N LEU A 254 -11.19 -0.16 10.98
CA LEU A 254 -12.16 0.66 10.25
C LEU A 254 -13.54 0.60 10.90
N HIS A 255 -13.97 -0.57 11.38
CA HIS A 255 -15.21 -0.70 12.13
C HIS A 255 -15.15 0.05 13.47
N TRP A 256 -14.05 -0.10 14.22
CA TRP A 256 -13.85 0.60 15.49
C TRP A 256 -13.84 2.12 15.28
N ALA A 257 -13.19 2.64 14.23
CA ALA A 257 -13.11 4.07 13.92
C ALA A 257 -14.48 4.78 13.76
N ALA A 258 -15.53 4.01 13.50
CA ALA A 258 -16.91 4.48 13.36
C ALA A 258 -17.74 4.41 14.68
N THR A 259 -17.20 3.84 15.75
CA THR A 259 -17.91 3.67 17.03
C THR A 259 -17.92 4.95 17.88
N VAL A 260 -18.87 5.03 18.82
CA VAL A 260 -18.93 6.10 19.83
C VAL A 260 -17.66 6.13 20.69
N GLU A 261 -17.16 4.95 21.08
CA GLU A 261 -15.91 4.82 21.84
C GLU A 261 -14.73 5.48 21.11
N ALA A 262 -14.58 5.27 19.80
CA ALA A 262 -13.52 5.91 19.02
C ALA A 262 -13.68 7.43 18.92
N ILE A 263 -14.92 7.92 18.86
CA ILE A 263 -15.24 9.35 18.86
C ILE A 263 -14.79 9.96 20.20
N GLU A 264 -15.25 9.40 21.32
CA GLU A 264 -14.88 9.86 22.67
C GLU A 264 -13.38 9.77 22.91
N TYR A 265 -12.73 8.69 22.45
CA TYR A 265 -11.29 8.48 22.58
C TYR A 265 -10.49 9.57 21.87
N THR A 266 -10.88 9.92 20.63
CA THR A 266 -10.17 10.96 19.86
C THR A 266 -10.60 12.39 20.24
N ALA A 267 -11.78 12.59 20.84
CA ALA A 267 -12.20 13.88 21.38
C ALA A 267 -11.29 14.34 22.54
N LYS A 268 -10.86 13.40 23.41
CA LYS A 268 -9.89 13.66 24.50
C LYS A 268 -8.51 14.11 24.01
N TRP A 269 -8.25 14.09 22.71
CA TRP A 269 -7.00 14.60 22.15
C TRP A 269 -7.05 16.09 21.83
N ASP A 270 -8.26 16.66 21.75
CA ASP A 270 -8.48 18.09 21.53
C ASP A 270 -8.38 18.90 22.84
N GLU A 271 -8.54 18.23 23.98
CA GLU A 271 -8.06 18.66 25.31
C GLU A 271 -6.51 18.63 25.36
#